data_AF-A0A0R3NX87-F1
#
_entry.id   AF-A0A0R3NX87-F1
#
_cell.length_a   1.000
_cell.length_b   1.000
_cell.length_c   1.000
_cell.angle_alpha   90.00
_cell.angle_beta   90.00
_cell.angle_gamma   90.00
#
_symmetry.space_group_name_H-M   'P 1'
#
loop_
_entity.id
_entity.type
_entity.pdbx_description
1 polymer ?
#
loop_
_entity_poly.entity_id
_entity_poly.type
_entity_poly.pdbx_seq_one_letter_code
_entity_poly.pdbx_strand_id
1 'polypeptide(L)'
;MHFDWTTWRRLMEQSLGREQISEIRALMPQISRIEYGTAMQDLIHEPMAAVPFESIYSPGEALELATFAYDKERPDLAEMWLNVTLSGYQKLSPSKKELYKVLSVVKESEVQKLYKKVKKINKLFWIFELLKKMLWLYYKL
;
A
#
# COMPACT_ATOMS: atom_id res chain seq x y z
N MET A 1 -46.92 3.45 -25.41
CA MET A 1 -45.47 3.21 -25.28
C MET A 1 -45.28 1.79 -24.78
N HIS A 2 -44.79 0.86 -25.61
CA HIS A 2 -44.38 -0.47 -25.14
C HIS A 2 -42.96 -0.34 -24.58
N PHE A 3 -42.84 -0.38 -23.26
CA PHE A 3 -41.56 -0.48 -22.56
C PHE A 3 -40.99 -1.87 -22.84
N ASP A 4 -39.95 -1.96 -23.67
CA ASP A 4 -39.39 -3.23 -24.15
C ASP A 4 -38.54 -3.90 -23.07
N TRP A 5 -39.25 -4.48 -22.10
CA TRP A 5 -38.73 -5.18 -20.93
C TRP A 5 -37.76 -6.31 -21.29
N THR A 6 -37.98 -6.95 -22.45
CA THR A 6 -37.12 -8.00 -23.00
C THR A 6 -35.74 -7.49 -23.36
N THR A 7 -35.66 -6.31 -23.98
CA THR A 7 -34.38 -5.67 -24.32
C THR A 7 -33.62 -5.23 -23.06
N TRP A 8 -34.32 -4.67 -22.07
CA TRP A 8 -33.72 -4.30 -20.79
C TRP A 8 -33.21 -5.51 -19.99
N ARG A 9 -33.99 -6.60 -19.93
CA ARG A 9 -33.57 -7.83 -19.27
C ARG A 9 -32.31 -8.40 -19.94
N ARG A 10 -32.25 -8.43 -21.27
CA ARG A 10 -31.09 -8.91 -22.01
C ARG A 10 -29.83 -8.07 -21.75
N LEU A 11 -29.97 -6.75 -21.60
CA LEU A 11 -28.86 -5.85 -21.23
C LEU A 11 -28.40 -6.04 -19.78
N MET A 12 -29.33 -6.33 -18.86
CA MET A 12 -29.01 -6.62 -17.45
C MET A 12 -28.44 -8.03 -17.22
N GLU A 13 -28.79 -8.98 -18.08
CA GLU A 13 -28.26 -10.37 -18.07
C GLU A 13 -26.88 -10.48 -18.71
N GLN A 14 -26.48 -9.51 -19.55
CA GLN A 14 -25.10 -9.41 -20.00
C GLN A 14 -24.22 -9.01 -18.82
N SER A 15 -23.27 -9.88 -18.45
CA SER A 15 -22.29 -9.52 -17.43
C SER A 15 -21.48 -8.32 -17.94
N LEU A 16 -21.70 -7.17 -17.31
CA LEU A 16 -21.02 -5.92 -17.61
C LEU A 16 -19.50 -6.14 -17.56
N GLY A 17 -18.80 -5.64 -18.57
CA GLY A 17 -17.33 -5.61 -18.54
C GLY A 17 -16.61 -6.83 -19.13
N ARG A 18 -17.26 -7.79 -19.82
CA ARG A 18 -16.56 -8.99 -20.36
C ARG A 18 -15.42 -8.65 -21.30
N GLU A 19 -15.66 -7.72 -22.23
CA GLU A 19 -14.64 -7.29 -23.19
C GLU A 19 -13.50 -6.58 -22.47
N GLN A 20 -13.81 -5.64 -21.57
CA GLN A 20 -12.83 -4.94 -20.75
C GLN A 20 -12.02 -5.91 -19.87
N ILE A 21 -12.66 -6.91 -19.25
CA ILE A 21 -11.97 -7.95 -18.46
C ILE A 21 -11.08 -8.81 -19.34
N SER A 22 -11.52 -9.14 -20.56
CA SER A 22 -10.72 -9.90 -21.52
C SER A 22 -9.49 -9.12 -21.98
N GLU A 23 -9.65 -7.82 -22.26
CA GLU A 23 -8.55 -6.91 -22.60
C GLU A 23 -7.55 -6.77 -21.44
N ILE A 24 -8.03 -6.52 -20.22
CA ILE A 24 -7.18 -6.46 -19.02
C ILE A 24 -6.43 -7.79 -18.83
N ARG A 25 -7.10 -8.93 -19.04
CA ARG A 25 -6.47 -10.25 -18.93
C ARG A 25 -5.40 -10.49 -19.99
N ALA A 26 -5.58 -9.95 -21.20
CA ALA A 26 -4.59 -10.03 -22.28
C ALA A 26 -3.37 -9.11 -22.02
N LEU A 27 -3.58 -8.00 -21.31
CA LEU A 27 -2.52 -7.05 -20.95
C LEU A 27 -1.76 -7.45 -19.68
N MET A 28 -2.40 -8.11 -18.71
CA MET A 28 -1.77 -8.49 -17.43
C MET A 28 -0.42 -9.22 -17.58
N PRO A 29 -0.23 -10.19 -18.50
CA PRO A 29 1.06 -10.86 -18.68
C PRO A 29 2.17 -9.95 -19.21
N GLN A 30 1.82 -8.83 -19.85
CA GLN A 30 2.75 -7.86 -20.42
C GLN A 30 3.28 -6.89 -19.36
N ILE A 31 2.61 -6.80 -18.21
CA ILE A 31 3.07 -6.00 -17.07
C ILE A 31 4.26 -6.75 -16.44
N SER A 32 5.46 -6.23 -16.64
CA SER A 32 6.67 -6.84 -16.10
C SER A 32 6.68 -6.74 -14.58
N ARG A 33 6.53 -7.89 -13.92
CA ARG A 33 6.68 -7.99 -12.45
C ARG A 33 8.07 -7.57 -11.98
N ILE A 34 9.07 -7.73 -12.83
CA ILE A 34 10.46 -7.35 -12.53
C ILE A 34 10.56 -5.83 -12.50
N GLU A 35 10.06 -5.14 -13.53
CA GLU A 35 10.07 -3.68 -13.59
C GLU A 35 9.30 -3.06 -12.42
N TYR A 36 8.16 -3.66 -12.06
CA TYR A 36 7.40 -3.25 -10.89
C TYR A 36 8.21 -3.39 -9.59
N GLY A 37 8.89 -4.52 -9.40
CA GLY A 37 9.76 -4.74 -8.25
C GLY A 37 10.95 -3.78 -8.20
N THR A 38 11.55 -3.47 -9.36
CA THR A 38 12.62 -2.48 -9.47
C THR A 38 12.12 -1.08 -9.08
N ALA A 39 10.96 -0.66 -9.58
CA ALA A 39 10.37 0.63 -9.21
C ALA A 39 10.07 0.74 -7.70
N MET A 40 9.58 -0.34 -7.09
CA MET A 40 9.39 -0.42 -5.63
C MET A 40 10.72 -0.31 -4.87
N GLN A 41 11.77 -0.92 -5.39
CA GLN A 41 13.11 -0.82 -4.83
C GLN A 41 13.66 0.61 -4.91
N ASP A 42 13.48 1.29 -6.04
CA ASP A 42 13.89 2.68 -6.22
C ASP A 42 13.18 3.60 -5.22
N LEU A 43 11.86 3.44 -5.04
CA LEU A 43 11.07 4.23 -4.08
C LEU A 43 11.49 4.05 -2.61
N ILE A 44 12.14 2.93 -2.27
CA ILE A 44 12.70 2.68 -0.92
C ILE A 44 14.11 3.25 -0.77
N HIS A 45 14.90 3.26 -1.84
CA HIS A 45 16.27 3.78 -1.79
C HIS A 45 16.27 5.31 -1.88
N GLU A 46 15.43 5.87 -2.73
CA GLU A 46 15.23 7.31 -2.92
C GLU A 46 13.73 7.63 -2.83
N PRO A 47 13.17 7.78 -1.61
CA PRO A 47 11.80 8.23 -1.46
C PRO A 47 11.68 9.62 -2.11
N MET A 48 10.70 9.78 -3.01
CA MET A 48 10.47 11.03 -3.74
C MET A 48 10.28 12.19 -2.75
N ALA A 49 11.34 12.95 -2.48
CA ALA A 49 11.37 13.95 -1.42
C ALA A 49 10.45 15.16 -1.65
N ALA A 50 9.84 15.26 -2.83
CA ALA A 50 9.16 16.47 -3.30
C ALA A 50 7.64 16.38 -3.39
N VAL A 51 7.01 15.22 -3.15
CA VAL A 51 5.54 15.11 -3.32
C VAL A 51 4.86 14.60 -2.05
N PRO A 52 3.76 15.24 -1.59
CA PRO A 52 3.01 14.76 -0.44
C PRO A 52 2.50 13.33 -0.69
N PHE A 53 3.07 12.36 0.01
CA PHE A 53 2.72 10.93 -0.15
C PHE A 53 1.23 10.64 0.02
N GLU A 54 0.53 11.45 0.82
CA GLU A 54 -0.91 11.32 1.07
C GLU A 54 -1.81 11.65 -0.14
N SER A 55 -1.29 12.31 -1.19
CA SER A 55 -2.08 12.69 -2.38
C SER A 55 -1.86 11.79 -3.59
N ILE A 56 -0.73 11.10 -3.68
CA ILE A 56 -0.40 10.22 -4.81
C ILE A 56 -0.89 8.79 -4.58
N TYR A 57 -0.69 8.26 -3.37
CA TYR A 57 -0.85 6.83 -3.12
C TYR A 57 -2.18 6.51 -2.45
N SER A 58 -2.90 5.55 -3.00
CA SER A 58 -4.03 4.95 -2.31
C SER A 58 -3.57 4.17 -1.06
N PRO A 59 -4.45 3.96 -0.07
CA PRO A 59 -4.08 3.15 1.10
C PRO A 59 -3.60 1.73 0.74
N GLY A 60 -4.06 1.14 -0.36
CA GLY A 60 -3.57 -0.15 -0.83
C GLY A 60 -2.12 -0.09 -1.29
N GLU A 61 -1.79 0.88 -2.14
CA GLU A 61 -0.42 1.06 -2.67
C GLU A 61 0.58 1.44 -1.56
N ALA A 62 0.16 2.29 -0.62
CA ALA A 62 0.97 2.63 0.54
C ALA A 62 1.23 1.42 1.45
N LEU A 63 0.25 0.50 1.59
CA LEU A 63 0.42 -0.73 2.35
C LEU A 63 1.39 -1.70 1.66
N GLU A 64 1.36 -1.77 0.34
CA GLU A 64 2.29 -2.58 -0.45
C GLU A 64 3.73 -2.09 -0.29
N LEU A 65 3.96 -0.78 -0.38
CA LEU A 65 5.25 -0.13 -0.09
C LEU A 65 5.72 -0.39 1.34
N ALA A 66 4.81 -0.28 2.31
CA ALA A 66 5.11 -0.59 3.71
C ALA A 66 5.57 -2.04 3.92
N THR A 67 4.88 -2.99 3.28
CA THR A 67 5.18 -4.41 3.39
C THR A 67 6.52 -4.72 2.73
N PHE A 68 6.75 -4.16 1.54
CA PHE A 68 8.02 -4.31 0.83
C PHE A 68 9.19 -3.72 1.64
N ALA A 69 9.03 -2.56 2.27
CA ALA A 69 10.04 -1.97 3.16
C ALA A 69 10.30 -2.81 4.41
N TYR A 70 9.24 -3.39 4.97
CA TYR A 70 9.36 -4.30 6.11
C TYR A 70 10.19 -5.53 5.74
N ASP A 71 9.92 -6.14 4.58
CA ASP A 71 10.64 -7.32 4.09
C ASP A 71 12.10 -7.02 3.72
N LYS A 72 12.42 -5.75 3.40
CA LYS A 72 13.80 -5.26 3.15
C LYS A 72 14.51 -4.78 4.41
N GLU A 73 13.97 -5.07 5.61
CA GLU A 73 14.56 -4.67 6.90
C GLU A 73 14.75 -3.15 7.03
N ARG A 74 13.85 -2.35 6.41
CA ARG A 74 13.79 -0.89 6.52
C ARG A 74 12.62 -0.47 7.42
N PRO A 75 12.72 -0.65 8.75
CA PRO A 75 11.63 -0.37 9.67
C PRO A 75 11.26 1.13 9.74
N ASP A 76 12.21 2.01 9.43
CA ASP A 76 12.03 3.45 9.28
C ASP A 76 10.99 3.77 8.19
N LEU A 77 11.23 3.24 6.99
CA LEU A 77 10.36 3.46 5.83
C LEU A 77 9.05 2.69 5.95
N ALA A 78 9.08 1.48 6.50
CA ALA A 78 7.88 0.73 6.78
C ALA A 78 6.95 1.51 7.73
N GLU A 79 7.48 2.12 8.80
CA GLU A 79 6.67 2.93 9.72
C GLU A 79 6.08 4.15 9.01
N MET A 80 6.87 4.85 8.18
CA MET A 80 6.41 5.99 7.39
C MET A 80 5.24 5.62 6.48
N TRP A 81 5.37 4.57 5.67
CA TRP A 81 4.33 4.15 4.72
C TRP A 81 3.08 3.60 5.41
N LEU A 82 3.22 2.96 6.57
CA LEU A 82 2.08 2.56 7.39
C LEU A 82 1.30 3.76 7.94
N ASN A 83 1.99 4.85 8.31
CA ASN A 83 1.31 6.10 8.68
C ASN A 83 0.52 6.68 7.50
N VAL A 84 1.10 6.70 6.30
CA VAL A 84 0.41 7.14 5.07
C VAL A 84 -0.81 6.27 4.80
N THR A 85 -0.67 4.94 4.92
CA THR A 85 -1.77 3.97 4.77
C THR A 85 -2.94 4.29 5.72
N LEU A 86 -2.65 4.45 7.01
CA LEU A 86 -3.67 4.71 8.04
C LEU A 86 -4.32 6.08 7.86
N SER A 87 -3.53 7.12 7.59
CA SER A 87 -4.01 8.49 7.30
C SER A 87 -4.93 8.49 6.07
N GLY A 88 -4.49 7.86 4.98
CA GLY A 88 -5.26 7.74 3.74
C GLY A 88 -6.57 6.98 3.96
N TYR A 89 -6.54 5.88 4.73
CA TYR A 89 -7.74 5.10 5.03
C TYR A 89 -8.78 5.89 5.83
N GLN A 90 -8.33 6.69 6.82
CA GLN A 90 -9.21 7.55 7.61
C GLN A 90 -9.93 8.58 6.74
N LYS A 91 -9.22 9.15 5.75
CA LYS A 91 -9.71 10.17 4.81
C LYS A 91 -10.61 9.63 3.69
N LEU A 92 -10.77 8.30 3.57
CA LEU A 92 -11.65 7.72 2.56
C LEU A 92 -13.11 8.16 2.76
N SER A 93 -13.79 8.49 1.65
CA SER A 93 -15.24 8.71 1.65
C SER A 93 -15.99 7.41 2.00
N PRO A 94 -17.24 7.49 2.49
CA PRO A 94 -18.02 6.31 2.88
C PRO A 94 -18.12 5.26 1.77
N SER A 95 -18.38 5.66 0.53
CA SER A 95 -18.46 4.75 -0.62
C SER A 95 -17.14 4.05 -0.90
N LYS A 96 -16.00 4.74 -0.74
CA LYS A 96 -14.67 4.13 -0.89
C LYS A 96 -14.36 3.15 0.25
N LYS A 97 -14.78 3.45 1.49
CA LYS A 97 -14.61 2.51 2.62
C LYS A 97 -15.37 1.21 2.40
N GLU A 98 -16.60 1.27 1.89
CA GLU A 98 -17.36 0.06 1.53
C GLU A 98 -16.67 -0.73 0.42
N LEU A 99 -16.16 -0.07 -0.63
CA LEU A 99 -15.39 -0.75 -1.67
C LEU A 99 -14.14 -1.46 -1.12
N TYR A 100 -13.38 -0.80 -0.25
CA TYR A 100 -12.20 -1.40 0.39
C TYR A 100 -12.56 -2.61 1.26
N LYS A 101 -13.69 -2.56 1.95
CA LYS A 101 -14.22 -3.67 2.75
C LYS A 101 -14.62 -4.85 1.89
N VAL A 102 -15.33 -4.61 0.78
CA VAL A 102 -15.76 -5.68 -0.15
C VAL A 102 -14.56 -6.31 -0.86
N LEU A 103 -13.64 -5.49 -1.37
CA LEU A 103 -12.47 -5.97 -2.09
C LEU A 103 -11.38 -6.54 -1.17
N SER A 104 -11.51 -6.37 0.15
CA SER A 104 -10.51 -6.81 1.15
C SER A 104 -9.09 -6.30 0.88
N VAL A 105 -8.96 -5.15 0.21
CA VAL A 105 -7.67 -4.58 -0.24
C VAL A 105 -6.83 -4.12 0.96
N VAL A 106 -7.48 -3.58 1.99
CA VAL A 106 -6.83 -3.17 3.24
C VAL A 106 -7.71 -3.55 4.42
N LYS A 107 -7.17 -4.35 5.35
CA LYS A 107 -7.80 -4.61 6.65
C LYS A 107 -7.13 -3.78 7.73
N GLU A 108 -7.81 -2.74 8.18
CA GLU A 108 -7.26 -1.76 9.14
C GLU A 108 -6.67 -2.42 10.39
N SER A 109 -7.31 -3.46 10.92
CA SER A 109 -6.82 -4.19 12.09
C SER A 109 -5.48 -4.92 11.87
N GLU A 110 -5.23 -5.41 10.65
CA GLU A 110 -3.96 -6.03 10.26
C GLU A 110 -2.88 -4.97 10.07
N VAL A 111 -3.21 -3.85 9.42
CA VAL A 111 -2.30 -2.70 9.27
C VAL A 111 -1.86 -2.16 10.63
N GLN A 112 -2.80 -2.01 11.58
CA GLN A 112 -2.47 -1.55 12.94
C GLN A 112 -1.59 -2.55 13.71
N LYS A 113 -1.79 -3.86 13.51
CA LYS A 113 -0.92 -4.89 14.11
C LYS A 113 0.50 -4.79 13.56
N LEU A 114 0.65 -4.67 12.24
CA LEU A 114 1.95 -4.50 11.60
C LEU A 114 2.63 -3.20 12.06
N TYR A 115 1.89 -2.10 12.11
CA TYR A 115 2.38 -0.81 12.60
C TYR A 115 2.96 -0.90 14.00
N LYS A 116 2.25 -1.53 14.95
CA LYS A 116 2.75 -1.73 16.32
C LYS A 116 4.04 -2.55 16.34
N LYS A 117 4.14 -3.57 15.50
CA LYS A 117 5.35 -4.42 15.38
C LYS A 117 6.54 -3.61 14.86
N VAL A 118 6.35 -2.88 13.75
CA VAL A 118 7.40 -2.05 13.13
C VAL A 118 7.88 -0.98 14.09
N LYS A 119 6.97 -0.27 14.75
CA LYS A 119 7.30 0.78 15.73
C LYS A 119 8.15 0.26 16.89
N LYS A 120 7.87 -0.96 17.37
CA LYS A 120 8.68 -1.61 18.40
C LYS A 120 10.10 -1.92 17.90
N ILE A 121 10.23 -2.44 16.68
CA ILE A 121 11.53 -2.74 16.05
C ILE A 121 12.32 -1.44 15.88
N ASN A 122 11.70 -0.40 15.33
CA ASN A 122 12.35 0.89 15.09
C ASN A 122 12.84 1.52 16.41
N LYS A 123 12.03 1.46 17.48
CA LYS A 123 12.45 1.92 18.81
C LYS A 123 13.68 1.16 19.34
N LEU A 124 13.72 -0.16 19.19
CA LEU A 124 14.86 -0.97 19.63
C LEU A 124 16.13 -0.65 18.82
N PHE A 125 15.99 -0.45 17.51
CA PHE A 125 17.09 -0.05 16.64
C PHE A 125 17.75 1.26 17.12
N TRP A 126 16.95 2.29 17.39
CA TRP A 126 17.47 3.57 17.88
C TRP A 126 18.15 3.48 19.25
N ILE A 127 17.61 2.67 20.16
CA ILE A 127 18.26 2.42 21.47
C ILE A 127 19.63 1.77 21.25
N PHE A 128 19.73 0.80 20.36
CA PHE A 128 20.99 0.12 20.06
C PHE A 128 22.02 1.06 19.41
N GLU A 129 21.61 1.89 18.46
CA GLU A 129 22.47 2.90 17.83
C GLU A 129 22.96 3.96 18.83
N LEU A 130 22.11 4.37 19.77
CA LEU A 130 22.52 5.25 20.87
C LEU A 130 23.56 4.59 21.77
N LEU A 131 23.35 3.33 22.16
CA LEU A 131 24.30 2.57 22.98
C LEU A 131 25.66 2.41 22.29
N LYS A 132 25.68 2.08 20.99
CA LYS A 132 26.92 2.05 20.19
C LYS A 132 27.66 3.37 20.22
N LYS A 133 26.95 4.49 20.00
CA LYS A 133 27.55 5.84 20.04
C LYS A 133 28.14 6.15 21.42
N MET A 134 27.43 5.82 22.50
CA MET A 134 27.94 6.03 23.86
C MET A 134 29.16 5.16 24.16
N LEU A 135 29.16 3.88 23.77
CA LEU A 135 30.32 3.00 23.90
C LEU A 135 31.52 3.54 23.12
N TRP A 136 31.32 3.99 21.88
CA TRP A 136 32.39 4.57 21.08
C TRP A 136 32.98 5.83 21.73
N LEU A 137 32.15 6.69 22.30
CA LEU A 137 32.62 7.87 23.05
C LEU A 137 33.40 7.47 24.32
N TYR A 138 32.97 6.42 25.02
CA TYR A 138 33.62 5.90 26.22
C TYR A 138 35.02 5.33 25.94
N TYR A 139 35.21 4.59 24.84
CA TYR A 139 36.51 4.01 24.46
C TYR A 139 37.47 5.00 23.77
N LYS A 140 37.03 6.24 23.52
CA LYS A 140 37.85 7.29 22.88
C LYS A 140 38.37 8.32 23.89
N LEU A 141 37.93 8.24 25.16
CA LEU A 141 38.41 8.96 26.34
C LEU A 141 39.42 8.10 27.10
#